data_AF-A0A4R1NC05-F1
#
_entry.id   AF-A0A4R1NC05-F1
#
_cell.length_a   1.000
_cell.length_b   1.000
_cell.length_c   1.000
_cell.angle_alpha   90.00
_cell.angle_beta   90.00
_cell.angle_gamma   90.00
#
_symmetry.space_group_name_H-M   'P 1'
#
loop_
_entity.id
_entity.type
_entity.pdbx_description
1 polymer ?
#
loop_
_entity_poly.entity_id
_entity_poly.type
_entity_poly.pdbx_seq_one_letter_code
_entity_poly.pdbx_strand_id
1 'polypeptide(L)'
;MKIKDEWGNTVDIFGMYWVISVDKTGTETMLLGMPKGNGGLATYRISGKLAEKVDFIDPSIPEGFIYYHSGIYHHALIEEHLLDDLREYDETAYHRFLEILKAEGRIDPDFY
;
A
#
# COMPACT_ATOMS: atom_id res chain seq x y z
N MET A 1 -0.23 6.90 -6.53
CA MET A 1 -1.63 6.69 -6.11
C MET A 1 -1.77 7.07 -4.65
N LYS A 2 -2.80 7.86 -4.32
CA LYS A 2 -3.15 8.25 -2.96
C LYS A 2 -4.65 8.11 -2.75
N ILE A 3 -5.02 7.69 -1.55
CA ILE A 3 -6.41 7.67 -1.09
C ILE A 3 -6.58 8.60 0.11
N LYS A 4 -7.83 8.93 0.39
CA LYS A 4 -8.28 9.45 1.67
C LYS A 4 -9.11 8.37 2.36
N ASP A 5 -8.72 7.97 3.56
CA ASP A 5 -9.45 6.96 4.33
C ASP A 5 -10.72 7.53 4.98
N GLU A 6 -11.50 6.67 5.65
CA GLU A 6 -12.77 7.06 6.28
C GLU A 6 -12.61 8.09 7.42
N TRP A 7 -11.42 8.18 8.01
CA TRP A 7 -11.07 9.15 9.05
C TRP A 7 -10.51 10.45 8.47
N GLY A 8 -10.33 10.51 7.16
CA GLY A 8 -9.85 11.68 6.43
C GLY A 8 -8.33 11.79 6.32
N ASN A 9 -7.58 10.75 6.68
CA ASN A 9 -6.13 10.74 6.50
C ASN A 9 -5.78 10.51 5.03
N THR A 10 -4.74 11.20 4.56
CA THR A 10 -4.14 10.92 3.26
C THR A 10 -3.18 9.76 3.37
N VAL A 11 -3.32 8.76 2.51
CA VAL A 11 -2.55 7.53 2.53
C VAL A 11 -1.95 7.27 1.15
N ASP A 12 -0.63 7.15 1.10
CA ASP A 12 0.10 6.74 -0.10
C ASP A 12 0.00 5.24 -0.30
N ILE A 13 -0.32 4.83 -1.53
CA ILE A 13 -0.52 3.42 -1.89
C ILE A 13 0.72 2.88 -2.59
N PHE A 14 1.24 1.76 -2.07
CA PHE A 14 2.44 1.08 -2.54
C PHE A 14 2.18 -0.34 -3.07
N GLY A 15 0.93 -0.81 -2.99
CA GLY A 15 0.53 -2.06 -3.61
C GLY A 15 -0.97 -2.11 -3.87
N MET A 16 -1.35 -2.92 -4.85
CA MET A 16 -2.73 -3.31 -5.10
C MET A 16 -2.73 -4.79 -5.45
N TYR A 17 -3.57 -5.57 -4.78
CA TYR A 17 -3.63 -7.01 -5.00
C TYR A 17 -5.05 -7.53 -4.96
N TRP A 18 -5.23 -8.68 -5.57
CA TRP A 18 -6.53 -9.31 -5.74
C TRP A 18 -6.58 -10.60 -4.95
N VAL A 19 -7.68 -10.79 -4.24
CA VAL A 19 -7.99 -12.02 -3.50
C VAL A 19 -9.40 -12.49 -3.82
N ILE A 20 -9.64 -13.79 -3.76
CA ILE A 20 -11.00 -14.34 -3.88
C ILE A 20 -11.85 -13.78 -2.73
N SER A 21 -13.07 -13.37 -3.04
CA SER A 21 -14.02 -12.85 -2.04
C SER A 21 -14.30 -13.87 -0.95
N VAL A 22 -14.64 -13.40 0.25
CA VAL A 22 -14.90 -14.29 1.41
C VAL A 22 -16.05 -15.27 1.12
N ASP A 23 -17.05 -14.82 0.36
CA ASP A 23 -18.17 -15.65 -0.09
C ASP A 23 -17.89 -16.45 -1.37
N LYS A 24 -16.66 -16.37 -1.91
CA LYS A 24 -16.20 -17.06 -3.12
C LYS A 24 -16.99 -16.73 -4.40
N THR A 25 -17.69 -15.60 -4.41
CA THR A 25 -18.49 -15.16 -5.57
C THR A 25 -17.72 -14.27 -6.54
N GLY A 26 -16.54 -13.78 -6.16
CA GLY A 26 -15.77 -12.89 -7.02
C GLY A 26 -14.35 -12.66 -6.54
N THR A 27 -13.75 -11.59 -7.04
CA THR A 27 -12.42 -11.12 -6.66
C THR A 27 -12.57 -9.74 -6.01
N GLU A 28 -11.90 -9.57 -4.88
CA GLU A 28 -11.86 -8.31 -4.15
C GLU A 28 -10.51 -7.64 -4.34
N THR A 29 -10.55 -6.33 -4.49
CA THR A 29 -9.38 -5.48 -4.67
C THR A 29 -8.96 -4.94 -3.32
N MET A 30 -7.71 -5.18 -2.98
CA MET A 30 -7.05 -4.70 -1.78
C MET A 30 -5.98 -3.68 -2.19
N LEU A 31 -5.89 -2.58 -1.47
CA LEU A 31 -4.77 -1.65 -1.54
C LEU A 31 -3.85 -1.88 -0.34
N LEU A 32 -2.54 -1.70 -0.54
CA LEU A 32 -1.55 -1.60 0.51
C LEU A 32 -1.12 -0.14 0.61
N GLY A 33 -1.56 0.52 1.67
CA GLY A 33 -1.24 1.90 1.95
C GLY A 33 -0.31 2.03 3.14
N MET A 34 0.46 3.12 3.21
CA MET A 34 1.28 3.45 4.37
C MET A 34 0.72 4.68 5.08
N PRO A 35 -0.23 4.52 6.02
CA PRO A 35 -0.74 5.63 6.80
C PRO A 35 0.36 6.19 7.72
N LYS A 36 0.35 7.51 7.93
CA LYS A 36 1.36 8.19 8.74
C LYS A 36 1.37 7.64 10.18
N GLY A 37 2.56 7.26 10.67
CA GLY A 37 2.76 6.78 12.04
C GLY A 37 2.29 5.34 12.30
N ASN A 38 1.89 4.60 11.26
CA ASN A 38 1.39 3.23 11.41
C ASN A 38 2.51 2.18 11.52
N GLY A 39 3.76 2.52 11.16
CA GLY A 39 4.91 1.61 11.26
C GLY A 39 4.96 0.49 10.21
N GLY A 40 4.09 0.51 9.20
CA GLY A 40 4.01 -0.52 8.18
C GLY A 40 2.90 -0.30 7.17
N LEU A 41 2.63 -1.31 6.35
CA LEU A 41 1.59 -1.29 5.33
C LEU A 41 0.24 -1.76 5.88
N ALA A 42 -0.77 -0.89 5.81
CA ALA A 42 -2.16 -1.22 6.09
C ALA A 42 -2.88 -1.71 4.83
N THR A 43 -3.78 -2.68 4.99
CA THR A 43 -4.65 -3.16 3.90
C THR A 43 -5.95 -2.38 3.91
N TYR A 44 -6.36 -1.88 2.75
CA TYR A 44 -7.66 -1.24 2.52
C TYR A 44 -8.44 -2.04 1.48
N ARG A 45 -9.57 -2.62 1.87
CA ARG A 45 -10.46 -3.36 0.97
C ARG A 45 -11.39 -2.39 0.25
N ILE A 46 -11.24 -2.22 -1.06
CA ILE A 46 -11.98 -1.18 -1.81
C ILE A 46 -13.11 -1.73 -2.69
N SER A 47 -13.28 -3.04 -2.74
CA SER A 47 -14.38 -3.69 -3.46
C SER A 47 -14.90 -4.92 -2.69
N GLY A 48 -16.09 -5.39 -3.06
CA GLY A 48 -16.75 -6.49 -2.37
C GLY A 48 -17.69 -6.04 -1.26
N LYS A 49 -18.19 -7.00 -0.47
CA LYS A 49 -19.22 -6.76 0.55
C LYS A 49 -18.71 -5.99 1.77
N LEU A 50 -17.41 -6.11 2.06
CA LEU A 50 -16.76 -5.48 3.19
C LEU A 50 -15.91 -4.29 2.75
N ALA A 51 -16.23 -3.68 1.61
CA ALA A 51 -15.49 -2.54 1.09
C ALA A 51 -15.50 -1.38 2.10
N GLU A 52 -14.32 -0.92 2.44
CA GLU A 52 -14.07 0.28 3.23
C GLU A 52 -14.39 1.52 2.39
N LYS A 53 -14.80 2.58 3.09
CA LYS A 53 -15.04 3.86 2.42
C LYS A 53 -13.71 4.58 2.24
N VAL A 54 -13.26 4.67 0.99
CA VAL A 54 -12.06 5.43 0.61
C VAL A 54 -12.38 6.33 -0.58
N ASP A 55 -11.76 7.50 -0.61
CA ASP A 55 -11.81 8.41 -1.75
C ASP A 55 -10.45 8.43 -2.46
N PHE A 56 -10.43 8.16 -3.77
CA PHE A 56 -9.21 8.29 -4.56
C PHE A 56 -8.93 9.77 -4.84
N ILE A 57 -7.87 10.31 -4.25
CA ILE A 57 -7.46 11.70 -4.44
C ILE A 57 -6.34 11.85 -5.49
N ASP A 58 -5.59 10.77 -5.73
CA ASP A 58 -4.73 10.59 -6.91
C ASP A 58 -4.82 9.14 -7.38
N PRO A 59 -5.54 8.85 -8.48
CA PRO A 59 -5.78 7.49 -8.95
C PRO A 59 -4.60 6.91 -9.76
N SER A 60 -3.55 7.68 -10.04
CA SER A 60 -2.49 7.27 -10.96
C SER A 60 -1.54 6.27 -10.31
N ILE A 61 -1.27 5.14 -10.98
CA ILE A 61 -0.20 4.23 -10.60
C ILE A 61 1.12 4.82 -11.14
N PRO A 62 2.06 5.20 -10.28
CA PRO A 62 3.32 5.78 -10.75
C PRO A 62 4.23 4.74 -11.40
N GLU A 63 5.24 5.22 -12.13
CA GLU A 63 6.37 4.37 -12.57
C GLU A 63 7.04 3.69 -11.36
N GLY A 64 7.63 2.51 -11.59
CA GLY A 64 8.26 1.70 -10.54
C GLY A 64 7.36 0.63 -9.92
N PHE A 65 6.10 0.51 -10.35
CA PHE A 65 5.28 -0.64 -9.97
C PHE A 65 5.57 -1.85 -10.88
N ILE A 66 5.69 -3.03 -10.28
CA ILE A 66 5.88 -4.30 -10.98
C ILE A 66 4.77 -5.29 -10.62
N TYR A 67 4.46 -6.19 -11.54
CA TYR A 67 3.55 -7.30 -11.27
C TYR A 67 4.28 -8.41 -10.49
N TYR A 68 3.66 -8.89 -9.42
CA TYR A 68 4.17 -10.00 -8.60
C TYR A 68 2.98 -10.83 -8.07
N HIS A 69 2.97 -12.13 -8.32
CA HIS A 69 1.87 -13.06 -7.99
C HIS A 69 0.48 -12.57 -8.44
N SER A 70 -0.34 -12.06 -7.52
CA SER A 70 -1.72 -11.61 -7.78
C SER A 70 -1.90 -10.12 -7.50
N GLY A 71 -0.84 -9.33 -7.71
CA GLY A 71 -0.89 -7.90 -7.48
C GLY A 71 0.17 -7.13 -8.25
N ILE A 72 0.07 -5.81 -8.11
CA ILE A 72 1.09 -4.86 -8.52
C ILE A 72 1.61 -4.15 -7.29
N TYR A 73 2.92 -3.97 -7.21
CA TYR A 73 3.60 -3.45 -6.03
C TYR A 73 4.71 -2.51 -6.44
N HIS A 74 5.02 -1.54 -5.59
CA HIS A 74 6.26 -0.79 -5.67
C HIS A 74 7.45 -1.77 -5.74
N HIS A 75 8.32 -1.64 -6.74
CA HIS A 75 9.36 -2.62 -7.04
C HIS A 75 10.23 -2.97 -5.82
N ALA A 76 10.60 -1.96 -5.02
CA ALA A 76 11.38 -2.14 -3.79
C ALA A 76 10.74 -3.10 -2.77
N LEU A 77 9.40 -3.20 -2.70
CA LEU A 77 8.74 -4.16 -1.81
C LEU A 77 9.08 -5.62 -2.16
N ILE A 78 9.39 -5.87 -3.44
CA ILE A 78 9.68 -7.19 -3.97
C ILE A 78 11.19 -7.40 -4.06
N GLU A 79 11.92 -6.45 -4.66
CA GLU A 79 13.36 -6.54 -4.91
C GLU A 79 14.20 -6.54 -3.61
N GLU A 80 13.72 -5.85 -2.56
CA GLU A 80 14.37 -5.84 -1.25
C GLU A 80 13.67 -6.75 -0.21
N HIS A 81 12.73 -7.60 -0.65
CA HIS A 81 12.02 -8.54 0.20
C HIS A 81 11.26 -7.90 1.39
N LEU A 82 10.81 -6.65 1.25
CA LEU A 82 10.21 -5.88 2.35
C LEU A 82 8.70 -6.13 2.54
N LEU A 83 8.02 -6.76 1.56
CA LEU A 83 6.56 -6.83 1.55
C LEU A 83 5.95 -7.50 2.80
N ASP A 84 6.47 -8.65 3.20
CA ASP A 84 5.91 -9.40 4.34
C ASP A 84 6.28 -8.71 5.66
N ASP A 85 7.55 -8.32 5.82
CA ASP A 85 8.05 -7.61 7.00
C ASP A 85 7.26 -6.31 7.29
N LEU A 86 6.95 -5.53 6.24
CA LEU A 86 6.15 -4.31 6.37
C LEU A 86 4.68 -4.57 6.72
N ARG A 87 4.13 -5.73 6.38
CA ARG A 87 2.77 -6.14 6.79
C ARG A 87 2.75 -6.67 8.21
N GLU A 88 3.89 -7.12 8.72
CA GLU A 88 4.11 -7.57 10.09
C GLU A 88 4.62 -6.46 11.02
N TYR A 89 4.71 -5.22 10.51
CA TYR A 89 5.15 -4.03 11.26
C TYR A 89 6.60 -4.12 11.76
N ASP A 90 7.48 -4.76 10.99
CA ASP A 90 8.90 -4.77 11.30
C ASP A 90 9.50 -3.37 11.14
N GLU A 91 10.08 -2.86 12.23
CA GLU A 91 10.66 -1.52 12.30
C GLU A 91 11.86 -1.34 11.36
N THR A 92 12.67 -2.40 11.16
CA THR A 92 13.85 -2.33 10.29
C THR A 92 13.42 -2.22 8.84
N ALA A 93 12.46 -3.03 8.41
CA ALA A 93 11.88 -2.97 7.07
C ALA A 93 11.15 -1.65 6.83
N TYR A 94 10.44 -1.12 7.83
CA TYR A 94 9.80 0.19 7.79
C TYR A 94 10.82 1.31 7.52
N HIS A 95 11.90 1.38 8.30
CA HIS A 95 12.94 2.37 8.07
C HIS A 95 13.63 2.20 6.73
N ARG A 96 13.91 0.96 6.31
CA ARG A 96 14.50 0.69 4.99
C ARG A 96 13.62 1.21 3.86
N PHE A 97 12.32 0.98 3.95
CA PHE A 97 11.38 1.44 2.93
C PHE A 97 11.26 2.97 2.91
N LEU A 98 11.27 3.63 4.08
CA LEU A 98 11.30 5.09 4.15
C LEU A 98 12.55 5.68 3.48
N GLU A 99 13.73 5.08 3.67
CA GLU A 99 14.96 5.54 3.00
C GLU A 99 14.82 5.51 1.48
N ILE A 100 14.26 4.41 0.94
CA ILE A 100 14.04 4.23 -0.50
C ILE A 100 13.08 5.31 -1.01
N LEU A 101 11.94 5.50 -0.35
CA LEU A 101 10.94 6.49 -0.75
C LEU A 101 11.47 7.93 -0.67
N LYS A 102 12.32 8.24 0.31
CA LYS A 102 13.01 9.55 0.40
C LYS A 102 14.00 9.73 -0.75
N ALA A 103 14.79 8.70 -1.08
CA ALA A 103 15.74 8.75 -2.19
C ALA A 103 15.04 8.97 -3.55
N GLU A 104 13.83 8.45 -3.70
CA GLU A 104 13.00 8.63 -4.90
C GLU A 104 12.20 9.94 -4.93
N GLY A 105 12.22 10.73 -3.85
CA GLY A 105 11.40 11.94 -3.71
C GLY A 105 9.89 11.65 -3.68
N ARG A 106 9.49 10.44 -3.27
CA ARG A 106 8.08 10.01 -3.17
C ARG A 106 7.40 10.48 -1.91
N ILE A 107 8.17 10.69 -0.85
CA ILE A 107 7.71 11.20 0.43
C ILE A 107 8.54 12.42 0.85
N ASP A 108 7.95 13.26 1.69
CA ASP A 108 8.65 14.39 2.30
C ASP A 108 9.87 13.89 3.10
N PRO A 109 11.04 14.54 3.04
CA PRO A 109 12.17 14.26 3.92
C PRO A 109 11.79 14.16 5.41
N ASP A 110 10.81 14.98 5.83
CA ASP A 110 10.29 15.05 7.21
C ASP A 110 9.14 14.06 7.48
N PHE A 111 8.94 13.06 6.62
CA PHE A 111 8.02 11.94 6.88
C PHE A 111 8.58 11.10 8.04
N TYR A 112 8.13 11.46 9.24
CA TYR A 112 8.26 10.81 10.54
C TYR A 112 6.93 10.98 11.31
#